data_AF-A0A2N2D7B4-F1
#
_entry.id   AF-A0A2N2D7B4-F1
#
_cell.length_a   1.000
_cell.length_b   1.000
_cell.length_c   1.000
_cell.angle_alpha   90.00
_cell.angle_beta   90.00
_cell.angle_gamma   90.00
#
_symmetry.space_group_name_H-M   'P 1'
#
loop_
_entity.id
_entity.type
_entity.pdbx_description
1 polymer ?
#
loop_
_entity_poly.entity_id
_entity_poly.type
_entity_poly.pdbx_seq_one_letter_code
_entity_poly.pdbx_strand_id
1 'polypeptide(L)'
;MVIGIYFGIYVLFTIGLYHILIRVLEKRFGTLPWIGFMVLGIICCILSLTASKQTTSMWWGYNAFINLWSVKEMFEQKKRSLA
;
A
#
# COMPACT_ATOMS: atom_id res chain seq x y z
N MET A 1 8.56 -10.00 -21.16
CA MET A 1 7.15 -10.03 -21.62
C MET A 1 6.22 -10.62 -20.55
N VAL A 2 6.50 -11.80 -19.99
CA VAL A 2 5.66 -12.44 -18.95
C VAL A 2 5.60 -11.71 -17.60
N ILE A 3 6.62 -10.89 -17.29
CA ILE A 3 6.75 -10.21 -16.00
C ILE A 3 5.57 -9.28 -15.68
N GLY A 4 4.95 -8.70 -16.72
CA GLY A 4 3.77 -7.84 -16.54
C GLY A 4 2.53 -8.60 -16.08
N ILE A 5 2.36 -9.87 -16.51
CA ILE A 5 1.25 -10.72 -16.07
C ILE A 5 1.43 -11.10 -14.60
N TYR A 6 2.63 -11.57 -14.23
CA TYR A 6 2.94 -11.88 -12.84
C TYR A 6 2.81 -10.67 -11.93
N PHE A 7 3.25 -9.51 -12.40
CA PHE A 7 3.10 -8.25 -11.67
C PHE A 7 1.62 -7.86 -11.54
N GLY A 8 0.81 -7.97 -12.60
CA GLY A 8 -0.62 -7.68 -12.55
C GLY A 8 -1.37 -8.57 -11.55
N ILE A 9 -1.06 -9.86 -11.51
CA ILE A 9 -1.62 -10.80 -10.51
C ILE A 9 -1.21 -10.39 -9.10
N TYR A 10 0.08 -10.04 -8.91
CA TYR A 10 0.59 -9.55 -7.64
C TYR A 10 -0.12 -8.27 -7.19
N VAL A 11 -0.35 -7.32 -8.10
CA VAL A 11 -1.07 -6.08 -7.82
C VAL A 11 -2.50 -6.37 -7.36
N LEU A 12 -3.25 -7.16 -8.14
CA LEU A 12 -4.64 -7.48 -7.82
C LEU A 12 -4.77 -8.19 -6.47
N PHE A 13 -3.86 -9.13 -6.20
CA PHE A 13 -3.81 -9.84 -4.92
C PHE A 13 -3.50 -8.91 -3.74
N THR A 14 -2.49 -8.04 -3.90
CA THR A 14 -2.06 -7.14 -2.82
C THR A 14 -3.10 -6.05 -2.53
N ILE A 15 -3.80 -5.50 -3.52
CA ILE A 15 -4.90 -4.55 -3.28
C ILE A 15 -5.98 -5.21 -2.41
N GLY A 16 -6.41 -6.44 -2.75
CA GLY A 16 -7.39 -7.18 -1.96
C GLY A 16 -6.92 -7.46 -0.52
N LEU A 17 -5.64 -7.84 -0.36
CA LEU A 17 -5.04 -8.07 0.95
C LEU A 17 -5.00 -6.80 1.80
N TYR A 18 -4.56 -5.67 1.22
CA TYR A 18 -4.49 -4.39 1.94
C TYR A 18 -5.87 -3.91 2.39
N HIS A 19 -6.94 -4.11 1.60
CA HIS A 19 -8.30 -3.79 2.05
C HIS A 19 -8.70 -4.55 3.33
N ILE A 20 -8.44 -5.86 3.38
CA ILE A 20 -8.75 -6.68 4.56
C ILE A 20 -7.87 -6.25 5.73
N LEU A 21 -6.57 -6.05 5.49
CA LEU A 21 -5.59 -5.60 6.48
C LEU A 21 -6.02 -4.28 7.13
N ILE A 22 -6.40 -3.28 6.34
CA ILE A 22 -6.82 -1.96 6.82
C ILE A 22 -8.07 -2.06 7.68
N ARG A 23 -9.07 -2.85 7.26
CA ARG A 23 -10.29 -3.07 8.05
C ARG A 23 -9.99 -3.72 9.41
N VAL A 24 -9.07 -4.68 9.45
CA VAL A 24 -8.67 -5.35 10.70
C VAL A 24 -7.88 -4.40 11.61
N LEU A 25 -6.95 -3.63 11.03
CA LEU A 25 -6.17 -2.64 11.76
C LEU A 25 -7.05 -1.53 12.33
N GLU A 26 -8.03 -1.05 11.57
CA GLU A 26 -8.97 -0.02 12.02
C GLU A 26 -9.82 -0.53 13.18
N LYS A 27 -10.36 -1.75 13.10
CA LYS A 27 -11.12 -2.35 14.20
C LYS A 27 -10.30 -2.55 15.48
N ARG A 28 -8.99 -2.84 15.37
CA ARG A 28 -8.15 -3.18 16.52
C ARG A 28 -7.43 -1.98 17.13
N PHE A 29 -6.97 -1.04 16.31
CA PHE A 29 -6.11 0.07 16.70
C PHE A 29 -6.69 1.44 16.33
N GLY A 30 -7.89 1.49 15.74
CA GLY A 30 -8.50 2.72 15.25
C GLY A 30 -7.71 3.33 14.09
N THR A 31 -7.55 4.65 14.10
CA THR A 31 -6.86 5.36 13.01
C THR A 31 -5.35 5.44 13.17
N LEU A 32 -4.77 4.96 14.28
CA LEU A 32 -3.36 5.13 14.66
C LEU A 32 -2.32 4.53 13.68
N PRO A 33 -2.57 3.38 13.00
CA PRO A 33 -1.61 2.76 12.07
C PRO A 33 -1.25 3.60 10.83
N TRP A 34 -1.91 4.74 10.61
CA TRP A 34 -1.76 5.58 9.42
C TRP A 34 -0.32 6.08 9.24
N ILE A 35 0.34 6.40 10.36
CA ILE A 35 1.73 6.87 10.37
C ILE A 35 2.65 5.76 9.84
N GLY A 36 2.39 4.50 10.21
CA GLY A 36 3.16 3.36 9.73
C GLY A 36 3.10 3.23 8.22
N PHE A 37 1.88 3.25 7.65
CA PHE A 37 1.68 3.21 6.20
C PHE A 37 2.30 4.41 5.47
N MET A 38 2.23 5.61 6.07
CA MET A 38 2.83 6.82 5.49
C MET A 38 4.36 6.72 5.45
N VAL A 39 5.00 6.36 6.57
CA VAL A 39 6.45 6.20 6.66
C VAL A 39 6.93 5.10 5.71
N LEU A 40 6.25 3.96 5.67
CA LEU A 40 6.60 2.84 4.81
C LEU A 40 6.46 3.22 3.32
N GLY A 41 5.42 3.98 2.97
CA GLY A 41 5.24 4.54 1.63
C GLY A 41 6.38 5.47 1.21
N ILE A 42 6.84 6.37 2.08
CA ILE A 42 7.95 7.29 1.81
C ILE A 42 9.26 6.51 1.64
N ILE A 43 9.54 5.54 2.51
CA ILE A 43 10.75 4.70 2.41
C ILE A 43 10.76 3.96 1.06
N CYS A 44 9.65 3.32 0.69
CA CYS A 44 9.51 2.67 -0.61
C CYS A 44 9.69 3.65 -1.78
N CYS A 45 9.24 4.89 -1.64
CA CYS A 45 9.43 5.92 -2.66
C CYS A 45 10.93 6.26 -2.85
N ILE A 46 11.67 6.46 -1.77
CA ILE A 46 13.12 6.72 -1.80
C ILE A 46 13.87 5.53 -2.40
N LEU A 47 13.49 4.31 -2.03
CA LEU A 47 14.05 3.08 -2.60
C LEU A 47 13.76 2.96 -4.10
N SER A 48 12.59 3.41 -4.55
CA SER A 48 12.23 3.44 -5.97
C SER A 48 13.13 4.39 -6.77
N LEU A 49 13.44 5.56 -6.21
CA LEU A 49 14.31 6.56 -6.84
C LEU A 49 15.78 6.15 -6.88
N THR A 50 16.23 5.37 -5.88
CA THR A 50 17.62 4.92 -5.76
C THR A 50 17.86 3.58 -6.46
N ALA A 51 16.82 2.95 -7.02
CA ALA A 51 16.93 1.66 -7.67
C ALA A 51 17.69 1.72 -9.00
N SER A 52 18.70 0.86 -9.15
CA SER A 52 19.53 0.78 -10.36
C SER A 52 18.85 0.07 -11.54
N LYS A 53 17.84 -0.76 -11.27
CA LYS A 53 17.09 -1.52 -12.28
C LYS A 53 15.67 -0.99 -12.38
N GLN A 54 15.19 -0.79 -13.61
CA GLN A 54 13.82 -0.33 -13.87
C GLN A 54 12.77 -1.27 -13.28
N THR A 55 12.99 -2.58 -13.32
CA THR A 55 12.10 -3.56 -12.69
C THR A 55 12.01 -3.34 -11.19
N THR A 56 13.14 -3.22 -10.49
CA THR A 56 13.16 -2.99 -9.05
C THR A 56 12.54 -1.64 -8.68
N SER A 57 12.79 -0.59 -9.45
CA SER A 57 12.14 0.73 -9.29
C SER A 57 10.62 0.61 -9.41
N MET A 58 10.11 -0.10 -10.42
CA MET A 58 8.68 -0.32 -10.61
C MET A 58 8.02 -1.04 -9.42
N TRP A 59 8.69 -2.07 -8.87
CA TRP A 59 8.18 -2.81 -7.71
C TRP A 59 8.12 -1.94 -6.45
N TRP A 60 9.17 -1.14 -6.19
CA TRP A 60 9.20 -0.21 -5.07
C TRP A 60 8.19 0.92 -5.23
N GLY A 61 8.03 1.45 -6.45
CA GLY A 61 7.03 2.47 -6.76
C GLY A 61 5.61 1.97 -6.48
N TYR A 62 5.27 0.77 -6.93
CA TYR A 62 3.98 0.16 -6.60
C TYR A 62 3.75 0.00 -5.10
N ASN A 63 4.75 -0.53 -4.38
CA ASN A 63 4.67 -0.69 -2.93
C ASN A 63 4.58 0.65 -2.21
N ALA A 64 5.20 1.71 -2.72
CA ALA A 64 5.04 3.06 -2.19
C ALA A 64 3.59 3.54 -2.31
N PHE A 65 3.00 3.45 -3.51
CA PHE A 65 1.66 3.96 -3.77
C PHE A 65 0.56 3.15 -3.05
N ILE A 66 0.66 1.83 -2.96
CA ILE A 66 -0.33 1.05 -2.20
C ILE A 66 -0.30 1.40 -0.71
N ASN A 67 0.88 1.64 -0.13
CA ASN A 67 1.00 2.07 1.27
C ASN A 67 0.47 3.48 1.48
N LEU A 68 0.80 4.43 0.60
CA LEU A 68 0.27 5.80 0.67
C LEU A 68 -1.25 5.83 0.50
N TRP A 69 -1.79 5.02 -0.43
CA TRP A 69 -3.23 4.91 -0.62
C TRP A 69 -3.94 4.27 0.57
N SER A 70 -3.28 3.33 1.26
CA SER A 70 -3.80 2.69 2.47
C SER A 70 -4.08 3.68 3.61
N VAL A 71 -3.30 4.78 3.68
CA VAL A 71 -3.56 5.88 4.61
C VAL A 71 -4.95 6.48 4.35
N LYS A 72 -5.24 6.83 3.09
CA LYS A 72 -6.53 7.40 2.68
C LYS A 72 -7.67 6.42 2.93
N GLU A 73 -7.51 5.16 2.54
CA GLU A 73 -8.51 4.11 2.74
C GLU A 73 -8.85 3.93 4.23
N MET A 74 -7.86 4.01 5.13
CA MET A 74 -8.12 3.87 6.56
C MET A 74 -8.97 5.01 7.14
N PHE A 75 -8.77 6.25 6.69
CA PHE A 75 -9.64 7.37 7.08
C PHE A 75 -11.06 7.25 6.51
N GLU A 76 -11.20 6.74 5.27
CA GLU A 76 -12.50 6.47 4.68
C GLU A 76 -13.25 5.35 5.40
N GLN A 77 -12.55 4.27 5.79
CA GLN A 77 -13.15 3.18 6.56
C GLN A 77 -13.65 3.67 7.93
N LYS A 78 -12.89 4.52 8.63
CA LYS A 78 -13.36 5.16 9.87
C LYS A 78 -14.62 6.01 9.64
N LYS A 79 -14.70 6.73 8.53
CA LYS A 79 -15.89 7.54 8.21
C LYS A 79 -17.11 6.65 7.95
N ARG A 80 -16.92 5.50 7.29
CA ARG A 80 -17.97 4.50 7.04
C ARG A 80 -18.41 3.76 8.32
N SER A 81 -17.51 3.54 9.28
CA SER A 81 -17.85 2.89 10.55
C SER A 81 -18.61 3.81 11.51
N LEU A 82 -18.49 5.13 11.33
CA LEU A 82 -19.18 6.17 12.10
C LEU A 82 -20.49 6.68 11.47
N ALA A 83 -20.84 6.23 10.26
CA ALA A 83 -22.05 6.59 9.53
C ALA A 83 -23.14 5.52 9.72
#